data_AF-A0A8B7ZM27-F1
#
_entry.id   AF-A0A8B7ZM27-F1
#
_cell.length_a   1.000
_cell.length_b   1.000
_cell.length_c   1.000
_cell.angle_alpha   90.00
_cell.angle_beta   90.00
_cell.angle_gamma   90.00
#
_symmetry.space_group_name_H-M   'P 1'
#
loop_
_entity.id
_entity.type
_entity.pdbx_description
1 polymer ?
#
loop_
_entity_poly.entity_id
_entity_poly.type
_entity_poly.pdbx_seq_one_letter_code
_entity_poly.pdbx_strand_id
1 'polypeptide(L)'
;MAAPATPSAPPSYDEAVVGGADPAYPPAQPAYPPAQPAYQSEGYPPPQGGYPAPQAAYPPQSTEGYPPSEAYPQGAVYQPQPQPQAAATSYGTSPSDDVEGFSAQRSLNDKSIRRKFILKVYLILTAQLAVTFGVVCLFYFVDSVRFFVQRNQAMYWASYGIFLFVYIVLVCCADFRRKTPHNFIALAIFTLSLAYMTGTIASFYHEGGGRTVLIAIGICAGVTIGITLFSIQTRFDFTSCGGFLFVFAWSLFLFGFIAIFTYSQILYTVYAWLAAVLFSLFLAYDTQLLVGGRRYELSPEEYIFGALNLYIDVVYLFLIILSLVGGGNR
;
A
#
# COMPACT_ATOMS: atom_id res chain seq x y z
N MET A 1 47.27 13.52 -49.76
CA MET A 1 46.55 12.27 -50.08
C MET A 1 47.04 11.18 -49.14
N ALA A 2 46.22 10.78 -48.18
CA ALA A 2 46.36 9.56 -47.39
C ALA A 2 44.92 9.06 -47.14
N ALA A 3 44.62 7.83 -47.54
CA ALA A 3 43.29 7.23 -47.44
C ALA A 3 43.04 6.65 -46.03
N PRO A 4 41.80 6.66 -45.52
CA PRO A 4 41.48 6.09 -44.21
C PRO A 4 41.39 4.56 -44.25
N ALA A 5 41.92 3.92 -43.20
CA ALA A 5 41.89 2.47 -43.00
C ALA A 5 40.48 2.00 -42.57
N THR A 6 40.00 0.91 -43.17
CA THR A 6 38.76 0.22 -42.78
C THR A 6 38.99 -0.65 -41.53
N PRO A 7 38.05 -0.73 -40.58
CA PRO A 7 38.18 -1.62 -39.44
C PRO A 7 37.89 -3.09 -39.82
N SER A 8 38.75 -4.01 -39.36
CA SER A 8 38.63 -5.46 -39.53
C SER A 8 37.55 -6.07 -38.62
N ALA A 9 36.86 -7.10 -39.11
CA ALA A 9 35.81 -7.82 -38.38
C ALA A 9 36.35 -8.62 -37.18
N PRO A 10 35.55 -8.85 -36.11
CA PRO A 10 35.96 -9.66 -34.96
C PRO A 10 35.97 -11.17 -35.28
N PRO A 11 36.77 -11.97 -34.54
CA PRO A 11 36.95 -13.40 -34.80
C PRO A 11 35.70 -14.24 -34.49
N SER A 12 35.56 -15.37 -35.17
CA SER A 12 34.42 -16.27 -35.03
C SER A 12 34.55 -17.19 -33.81
N TYR A 13 33.41 -17.64 -33.29
CA TYR A 13 33.29 -18.37 -32.02
C TYR A 13 34.09 -19.69 -31.94
N ASP A 14 34.48 -20.27 -33.07
CA ASP A 14 35.24 -21.53 -33.11
C ASP A 14 36.75 -21.36 -32.86
N GLU A 15 37.32 -20.17 -33.04
CA GLU A 15 38.77 -19.93 -32.83
C GLU A 15 39.14 -19.69 -31.36
N ALA A 16 38.17 -19.45 -30.46
CA ALA A 16 38.44 -19.17 -29.04
C ALA A 16 38.53 -20.42 -28.14
N VAL A 17 38.14 -21.60 -28.65
CA VAL A 17 37.88 -22.78 -27.80
C VAL A 17 38.95 -23.87 -27.93
N VAL A 18 39.88 -23.80 -28.90
CA VAL A 18 40.83 -24.90 -29.14
C VAL A 18 42.28 -24.44 -28.95
N GLY A 19 42.79 -24.60 -27.73
CA GLY A 19 44.21 -24.37 -27.44
C GLY A 19 44.65 -24.81 -26.05
N GLY A 20 44.78 -26.14 -25.83
CA GLY A 20 45.79 -26.68 -24.88
C GLY A 20 45.33 -27.67 -23.79
N ALA A 21 45.18 -28.95 -24.16
CA ALA A 21 45.64 -30.20 -23.50
C ALA A 21 45.45 -30.50 -21.97
N ASP A 22 44.47 -31.38 -21.66
CA ASP A 22 44.55 -32.76 -21.07
C ASP A 22 45.22 -33.07 -19.67
N PRO A 23 44.89 -34.18 -18.96
CA PRO A 23 43.71 -34.35 -18.09
C PRO A 23 44.03 -35.03 -16.72
N ALA A 24 43.69 -34.44 -15.57
CA ALA A 24 43.72 -35.18 -14.29
C ALA A 24 42.84 -34.54 -13.19
N TYR A 25 41.95 -35.36 -12.61
CA TYR A 25 41.09 -35.16 -11.43
C TYR A 25 39.88 -34.20 -11.53
N PRO A 26 38.72 -34.59 -10.96
CA PRO A 26 37.54 -33.71 -10.89
C PRO A 26 37.73 -32.63 -9.80
N PRO A 27 37.33 -31.37 -10.04
CA PRO A 27 37.38 -30.33 -9.01
C PRO A 27 36.32 -30.57 -7.93
N ALA A 28 36.75 -30.50 -6.67
CA ALA A 28 35.92 -30.57 -5.48
C ALA A 28 34.95 -29.38 -5.38
N GLN A 29 33.80 -29.60 -4.73
CA GLN A 29 32.78 -28.60 -4.45
C GLN A 29 33.33 -27.41 -3.63
N PRO A 30 32.79 -26.18 -3.79
CA PRO A 30 33.18 -25.06 -2.94
C PRO A 30 32.77 -25.31 -1.49
N ALA A 31 33.76 -25.31 -0.59
CA ALA A 31 33.57 -25.39 0.85
C ALA A 31 32.94 -24.11 1.41
N TYR A 32 32.04 -24.26 2.38
CA TYR A 32 31.48 -23.17 3.19
C TYR A 32 32.59 -22.35 3.88
N PRO A 33 32.43 -21.02 4.04
CA PRO A 33 33.37 -20.20 4.79
C PRO A 33 33.37 -20.57 6.29
N PRO A 34 34.51 -20.45 7.00
CA PRO A 34 34.63 -20.83 8.40
C PRO A 34 33.83 -19.91 9.33
N ALA A 35 33.25 -20.51 10.37
CA ALA A 35 32.54 -19.81 11.43
C ALA A 35 33.48 -18.87 12.21
N GLN A 36 33.02 -17.65 12.49
CA GLN A 36 33.72 -16.70 13.35
C GLN A 36 33.72 -17.14 14.82
N PRO A 37 34.74 -16.80 15.64
CA PRO A 37 34.76 -17.14 17.06
C PRO A 37 33.66 -16.40 17.83
N ALA A 38 33.00 -17.13 18.73
CA ALA A 38 32.03 -16.57 19.67
C ALA A 38 32.71 -15.59 20.64
N TYR A 39 32.25 -14.35 20.67
CA TYR A 39 32.57 -13.43 21.77
C TYR A 39 31.80 -13.86 23.01
N GLN A 40 32.54 -14.20 24.07
CA GLN A 40 32.02 -14.33 25.42
C GLN A 40 31.47 -12.98 25.88
N SER A 41 30.22 -12.95 26.33
CA SER A 41 29.62 -11.80 27.00
C SER A 41 30.19 -11.68 28.42
N GLU A 42 31.12 -10.75 28.62
CA GLU A 42 31.54 -10.28 29.94
C GLU A 42 30.35 -9.64 30.68
N GLY A 43 30.19 -10.00 31.95
CA GLY A 43 29.14 -9.51 32.82
C GLY A 43 29.30 -8.03 33.18
N TYR A 44 28.19 -7.31 33.21
CA TYR A 44 28.12 -5.96 33.76
C TYR A 44 27.99 -5.99 35.30
N PRO A 45 28.71 -5.12 36.04
CA PRO A 45 28.55 -4.99 37.48
C PRO A 45 27.32 -4.14 37.84
N PRO A 46 26.77 -4.26 39.07
CA PRO A 46 25.58 -3.51 39.49
C PRO A 46 25.95 -2.09 39.94
N PRO A 47 25.11 -1.06 39.69
CA PRO A 47 25.30 0.25 40.30
C PRO A 47 24.61 0.35 41.67
N GLN A 48 25.40 0.66 42.70
CA GLN A 48 24.93 1.17 43.99
C GLN A 48 24.89 2.71 43.98
N GLY A 49 23.79 3.30 44.46
CA GLY A 49 23.80 4.56 45.22
C GLY A 49 23.09 5.79 44.63
N GLY A 50 22.01 6.24 45.31
CA GLY A 50 21.97 7.59 45.92
C GLY A 50 21.13 8.74 45.29
N TYR A 51 19.98 9.05 45.94
CA TYR A 51 19.29 10.36 46.13
C TYR A 51 18.48 11.02 44.97
N PRO A 52 17.56 11.99 45.27
CA PRO A 52 16.28 11.85 45.98
C PRO A 52 15.06 12.33 45.13
N ALA A 53 13.85 11.90 45.50
CA ALA A 53 12.61 12.21 44.77
C ALA A 53 12.01 13.60 45.13
N PRO A 54 11.38 14.34 44.18
CA PRO A 54 10.62 15.55 44.49
C PRO A 54 9.17 15.23 44.90
N GLN A 55 8.73 15.89 45.97
CA GLN A 55 7.36 15.91 46.49
C GLN A 55 6.40 16.62 45.53
N ALA A 56 5.20 16.05 45.35
CA ALA A 56 4.04 16.77 44.82
C ALA A 56 2.89 16.66 45.84
N ALA A 57 2.38 17.83 46.22
CA ALA A 57 1.36 18.04 47.24
C ALA A 57 -0.06 17.71 46.76
N TYR A 58 -0.90 17.17 47.64
CA TYR A 58 -2.35 17.13 47.49
C TYR A 58 -3.03 17.83 48.68
N PRO A 59 -4.11 18.61 48.47
CA PRO A 59 -4.90 19.21 49.54
C PRO A 59 -6.00 18.26 50.07
N PRO A 60 -6.60 18.53 51.25
CA PRO A 60 -7.21 17.52 52.11
C PRO A 60 -8.74 17.46 52.00
N GLN A 61 -9.35 16.30 52.32
CA GLN A 61 -10.76 16.27 52.72
C GLN A 61 -11.15 15.08 53.65
N SER A 62 -11.64 15.48 54.83
CA SER A 62 -12.63 14.88 55.74
C SER A 62 -12.47 13.47 56.31
N THR A 63 -12.38 13.46 57.64
CA THR A 63 -12.45 12.35 58.61
C THR A 63 -13.88 12.05 59.07
N GLU A 64 -14.30 10.78 59.02
CA GLU A 64 -15.30 10.09 59.86
C GLU A 64 -14.90 8.60 59.78
N GLY A 65 -14.83 7.75 60.80
CA GLY A 65 -15.21 7.73 62.20
C GLY A 65 -15.49 6.26 62.55
N TYR A 66 -14.66 5.58 63.34
CA TYR A 66 -14.97 4.24 63.89
C TYR A 66 -14.41 4.08 65.32
N PRO A 67 -15.20 3.57 66.29
CA PRO A 67 -14.80 3.39 67.70
C PRO A 67 -14.14 2.02 67.97
N PRO A 68 -13.58 1.78 69.19
CA PRO A 68 -12.51 0.81 69.42
C PRO A 68 -12.98 -0.59 69.87
N SER A 69 -12.03 -1.52 69.82
CA SER A 69 -12.08 -2.94 70.15
C SER A 69 -12.18 -3.29 71.64
N GLU A 70 -12.95 -4.33 71.99
CA GLU A 70 -12.90 -5.04 73.28
C GLU A 70 -12.88 -6.58 73.13
N ALA A 71 -11.79 -7.20 73.60
CA ALA A 71 -11.64 -8.34 74.53
C ALA A 71 -12.42 -9.70 74.44
N TYR A 72 -11.63 -10.79 74.17
CA TYR A 72 -11.59 -12.19 74.73
C TYR A 72 -12.75 -13.21 74.51
N PRO A 73 -12.56 -14.56 74.73
CA PRO A 73 -11.37 -15.44 74.66
C PRO A 73 -11.57 -16.79 73.88
N GLN A 74 -10.52 -17.61 73.86
CA GLN A 74 -10.37 -18.96 73.29
C GLN A 74 -11.47 -19.99 73.62
N GLY A 75 -11.78 -20.87 72.65
CA GLY A 75 -12.38 -22.18 72.93
C GLY A 75 -12.76 -23.01 71.69
N ALA A 76 -12.40 -24.29 71.75
CA ALA A 76 -12.95 -25.44 71.05
C ALA A 76 -12.37 -25.90 69.68
N VAL A 77 -11.87 -27.12 69.74
CA VAL A 77 -11.43 -28.05 68.70
C VAL A 77 -12.62 -28.56 67.87
N TYR A 78 -12.48 -28.66 66.54
CA TYR A 78 -13.36 -29.51 65.71
C TYR A 78 -12.59 -30.17 64.54
N GLN A 79 -12.94 -31.44 64.30
CA GLN A 79 -12.35 -32.44 63.39
C GLN A 79 -12.56 -32.15 61.89
N PRO A 80 -11.74 -32.71 60.97
CA PRO A 80 -12.00 -32.66 59.54
C PRO A 80 -12.96 -33.78 59.07
N GLN A 81 -13.99 -33.42 58.29
CA GLN A 81 -14.81 -34.36 57.50
C GLN A 81 -14.31 -34.44 56.03
N PRO A 82 -14.44 -35.61 55.37
CA PRO A 82 -13.82 -35.89 54.07
C PRO A 82 -14.59 -35.31 52.87
N GLN A 83 -13.84 -34.78 51.89
CA GLN A 83 -14.38 -34.37 50.58
C GLN A 83 -14.68 -35.59 49.68
N PRO A 84 -15.71 -35.56 48.82
CA PRO A 84 -15.99 -36.63 47.88
C PRO A 84 -15.00 -36.61 46.70
N GLN A 85 -14.37 -37.75 46.43
CA GLN A 85 -13.54 -38.00 45.26
C GLN A 85 -14.39 -37.94 43.98
N ALA A 86 -14.22 -36.88 43.17
CA ALA A 86 -14.68 -36.88 41.79
C ALA A 86 -13.56 -37.46 40.90
N ALA A 87 -13.85 -38.57 40.25
CA ALA A 87 -12.96 -39.26 39.32
C ALA A 87 -12.56 -38.32 38.17
N ALA A 88 -11.29 -37.93 38.15
CA ALA A 88 -10.69 -37.31 36.98
C ALA A 88 -10.48 -38.40 35.93
N THR A 89 -11.41 -38.50 34.97
CA THR A 89 -11.16 -39.17 33.70
C THR A 89 -10.11 -38.34 32.96
N SER A 90 -8.84 -38.73 33.10
CA SER A 90 -7.75 -38.23 32.28
C SER A 90 -7.98 -38.72 30.85
N TYR A 91 -8.67 -37.92 30.04
CA TYR A 91 -8.36 -37.90 28.62
C TYR A 91 -7.03 -37.16 28.51
N GLY A 92 -5.99 -37.90 28.14
CA GLY A 92 -4.72 -37.32 27.75
C GLY A 92 -4.90 -36.50 26.48
N THR A 93 -5.32 -35.24 26.61
CA THR A 93 -5.09 -34.25 25.57
C THR A 93 -3.60 -33.97 25.59
N SER A 94 -2.90 -34.38 24.54
CA SER A 94 -1.52 -33.96 24.36
C SER A 94 -1.50 -32.42 24.28
N PRO A 95 -0.57 -31.71 24.95
CA PRO A 95 -0.49 -30.25 24.91
C PRO A 95 -0.32 -29.68 23.49
N SER A 96 -0.08 -30.52 22.49
CA SER A 96 0.01 -30.18 21.07
C SER A 96 -1.34 -29.83 20.44
N ASP A 97 -2.42 -30.52 20.81
CA ASP A 97 -3.71 -30.41 20.10
C ASP A 97 -4.43 -29.09 20.42
N ASP A 98 -4.29 -28.62 21.65
CA ASP A 98 -4.83 -27.32 22.09
C ASP A 98 -4.07 -26.14 21.45
N VAL A 99 -2.77 -26.30 21.18
CA VAL A 99 -1.92 -25.28 20.54
C VAL A 99 -2.13 -25.24 19.02
N GLU A 100 -2.33 -26.39 18.38
CA GLU A 100 -2.73 -26.47 16.97
C GLU A 100 -4.14 -25.89 16.74
N GLY A 101 -5.10 -26.21 17.60
CA GLY A 101 -6.45 -25.63 17.55
C GLY A 101 -6.44 -24.10 17.72
N PHE A 102 -5.64 -23.58 18.65
CA PHE A 102 -5.50 -22.14 18.89
C PHE A 102 -4.80 -21.41 17.73
N SER A 103 -3.74 -21.99 17.16
CA SER A 103 -3.02 -21.40 16.02
C SER A 103 -3.85 -21.43 14.72
N ALA A 104 -4.61 -22.51 14.48
CA ALA A 104 -5.56 -22.58 13.39
C ALA A 104 -6.68 -21.54 13.53
N GLN A 105 -7.29 -21.42 14.71
CA GLN A 105 -8.31 -20.41 15.02
C GLN A 105 -7.78 -18.98 14.78
N ARG A 106 -6.55 -18.68 15.21
CA ARG A 106 -5.91 -17.38 14.98
C ARG A 106 -5.67 -17.10 13.50
N SER A 107 -5.15 -18.08 12.75
CA SER A 107 -4.94 -17.96 11.30
C SER A 107 -6.26 -17.74 10.55
N LEU A 108 -7.33 -18.43 10.94
CA LEU A 108 -8.66 -18.24 10.36
C LEU A 108 -9.22 -16.85 10.67
N ASN A 109 -9.04 -16.37 11.91
CA ASN A 109 -9.43 -15.02 12.31
C ASN A 109 -8.68 -13.96 11.51
N ASP A 110 -7.36 -14.07 11.37
CA ASP A 110 -6.54 -13.12 10.59
C ASP A 110 -6.98 -13.06 9.12
N LYS A 111 -7.24 -14.22 8.49
CA LYS A 111 -7.79 -14.29 7.13
C LYS A 111 -9.16 -13.64 7.03
N SER A 112 -10.03 -13.84 8.02
CA SER A 112 -11.37 -13.25 8.05
C SER A 112 -11.33 -11.73 8.20
N ILE A 113 -10.41 -11.22 9.03
CA ILE A 113 -10.16 -9.79 9.26
C ILE A 113 -9.64 -9.16 7.97
N ARG A 114 -8.63 -9.78 7.34
CA ARG A 114 -8.06 -9.36 6.06
C ARG A 114 -9.14 -9.31 4.97
N ARG A 115 -9.98 -10.34 4.86
CA ARG A 115 -11.09 -10.37 3.89
C ARG A 115 -12.08 -9.23 4.11
N LYS A 116 -12.49 -8.97 5.35
CA LYS A 116 -13.40 -7.84 5.68
C LYS A 116 -12.76 -6.49 5.34
N PHE A 117 -11.47 -6.34 5.61
CA PHE A 117 -10.70 -5.17 5.24
C PHE A 117 -10.64 -4.95 3.73
N ILE A 118 -10.28 -5.98 2.96
CA ILE A 118 -10.23 -5.92 1.49
C ILE A 118 -11.60 -5.53 0.93
N LEU A 119 -12.68 -6.19 1.38
CA LEU A 119 -14.04 -5.88 0.97
C LEU A 119 -14.42 -4.42 1.27
N LYS A 120 -14.03 -3.91 2.45
CA LYS A 120 -14.27 -2.51 2.83
C LYS A 120 -13.55 -1.54 1.91
N VAL A 121 -12.29 -1.82 1.56
CA VAL A 121 -11.50 -0.97 0.64
C VAL A 121 -12.12 -0.96 -0.75
N TYR A 122 -12.44 -2.13 -1.32
CA TYR A 122 -13.05 -2.20 -2.65
C TYR A 122 -14.46 -1.60 -2.70
N LEU A 123 -15.24 -1.68 -1.62
CA LEU A 123 -16.54 -1.00 -1.53
C LEU A 123 -16.36 0.52 -1.58
N ILE A 124 -15.41 1.06 -0.82
CA ILE A 124 -15.08 2.49 -0.85
C ILE A 124 -14.59 2.88 -2.25
N LEU A 125 -13.63 2.16 -2.81
CA LEU A 125 -13.10 2.40 -4.15
C LEU A 125 -14.22 2.41 -5.21
N THR A 126 -15.12 1.44 -5.17
CA THR A 126 -16.25 1.34 -6.11
C THR A 126 -17.16 2.55 -5.98
N ALA A 127 -17.45 3.01 -4.76
CA ALA A 127 -18.23 4.23 -4.54
C ALA A 127 -17.50 5.48 -5.08
N GLN A 128 -16.19 5.59 -4.87
CA GLN A 128 -15.38 6.69 -5.42
C GLN A 128 -15.42 6.71 -6.95
N LEU A 129 -15.20 5.56 -7.58
CA LEU A 129 -15.24 5.44 -9.04
C LEU A 129 -16.64 5.69 -9.61
N ALA A 130 -17.70 5.28 -8.92
CA ALA A 130 -19.08 5.57 -9.34
C ALA A 130 -19.39 7.08 -9.31
N VAL A 131 -18.94 7.79 -8.26
CA VAL A 131 -19.05 9.25 -8.18
C VAL A 131 -18.28 9.91 -9.32
N THR A 132 -17.04 9.48 -9.57
CA THR A 132 -16.21 10.03 -10.64
C THR A 132 -16.80 9.78 -12.02
N PHE A 133 -17.30 8.56 -12.26
CA PHE A 133 -18.02 8.23 -13.49
C PHE A 133 -19.24 9.12 -13.68
N GLY A 134 -20.06 9.33 -12.63
CA GLY A 134 -21.21 10.22 -12.67
C GLY A 134 -20.83 11.67 -13.02
N VAL A 135 -19.77 12.20 -12.42
CA VAL A 135 -19.26 13.56 -12.71
C VAL A 135 -18.73 13.65 -14.15
N VAL A 136 -17.96 12.66 -14.60
CA VAL A 136 -17.46 12.60 -15.99
C VAL A 136 -18.62 12.56 -16.98
N CYS A 137 -19.62 11.70 -16.76
CA CYS A 137 -20.82 11.65 -17.59
C CYS A 137 -21.58 12.97 -17.59
N LEU A 138 -21.77 13.60 -16.44
CA LEU A 138 -22.43 14.90 -16.34
C LEU A 138 -21.70 15.97 -17.16
N PHE A 139 -20.37 16.04 -17.04
CA PHE A 139 -19.55 17.06 -17.72
C PHE A 139 -19.38 16.75 -19.22
N TYR A 140 -19.57 15.49 -19.61
CA TYR A 140 -19.47 15.05 -20.99
C TYR A 140 -20.77 15.17 -21.78
N PHE A 141 -21.90 14.76 -21.20
CA PHE A 141 -23.20 14.68 -21.88
C PHE A 141 -24.06 15.94 -21.72
N VAL A 142 -23.84 16.75 -20.69
CA VAL A 142 -24.63 17.98 -20.48
C VAL A 142 -23.86 19.19 -21.00
N ASP A 143 -24.29 19.70 -22.15
CA ASP A 143 -23.63 20.81 -22.85
C ASP A 143 -23.44 22.06 -21.97
N SER A 144 -24.47 22.45 -21.21
CA SER A 144 -24.40 23.61 -20.32
C SER A 144 -23.31 23.45 -19.25
N VAL A 145 -23.14 22.24 -18.70
CA VAL A 145 -22.11 21.95 -17.70
C VAL A 145 -20.74 21.91 -18.37
N ARG A 146 -20.62 21.24 -19.52
CA ARG A 146 -19.41 21.18 -20.34
C ARG A 146 -18.86 22.57 -20.64
N PHE A 147 -19.66 23.45 -21.23
CA PHE A 147 -19.23 24.81 -21.55
C PHE A 147 -18.88 25.62 -20.30
N PHE A 148 -19.60 25.42 -19.19
CA PHE A 148 -19.30 26.08 -17.93
C PHE A 148 -17.91 25.68 -17.39
N VAL A 149 -17.60 24.39 -17.33
CA VAL A 149 -16.33 23.90 -16.75
C VAL A 149 -15.12 24.20 -17.64
N GLN A 150 -15.30 24.21 -18.96
CA GLN A 150 -14.25 24.59 -19.91
C GLN A 150 -13.90 26.07 -19.84
N ARG A 151 -14.89 26.94 -19.63
CA ARG A 151 -14.70 28.39 -19.53
C ARG A 151 -14.14 28.82 -18.19
N ASN A 152 -14.53 28.16 -17.10
CA ASN A 152 -14.17 28.57 -15.73
C ASN A 152 -12.94 27.83 -15.20
N GLN A 153 -11.77 28.08 -15.80
CA GLN A 153 -10.51 27.43 -15.40
C GLN A 153 -10.12 27.68 -13.93
N ALA A 154 -10.59 28.77 -13.32
CA ALA A 154 -10.36 29.04 -11.89
C ALA A 154 -10.91 27.92 -10.98
N MET A 155 -12.04 27.32 -11.34
CA MET A 155 -12.62 26.21 -10.56
C MET A 155 -11.76 24.94 -10.66
N TYR A 156 -11.15 24.68 -11.83
CA TYR A 156 -10.20 23.59 -12.00
C TYR A 156 -8.99 23.77 -11.08
N TRP A 157 -8.35 24.94 -11.08
CA TRP A 157 -7.20 25.21 -10.21
C TRP A 157 -7.56 25.20 -8.72
N ALA A 158 -8.75 25.69 -8.35
CA ALA A 158 -9.25 25.57 -6.98
C ALA A 158 -9.44 24.11 -6.57
N SER A 159 -10.05 23.28 -7.43
CA SER A 159 -10.21 21.84 -7.18
C SER A 159 -8.87 21.12 -7.05
N TYR A 160 -7.86 21.50 -7.83
CA TYR A 160 -6.49 20.99 -7.74
C TYR A 160 -5.85 21.34 -6.38
N GLY A 161 -5.99 22.58 -5.92
CA GLY A 161 -5.48 23.01 -4.61
C GLY A 161 -6.13 22.25 -3.46
N ILE A 162 -7.45 22.05 -3.52
CA ILE A 162 -8.21 21.25 -2.53
C ILE A 162 -7.74 19.80 -2.55
N PHE A 163 -7.64 19.19 -3.74
CA PHE A 163 -7.16 17.82 -3.91
C PHE A 163 -5.78 17.64 -3.27
N LEU A 164 -4.82 18.53 -3.59
CA LEU A 164 -3.46 18.44 -3.07
C LEU A 164 -3.41 18.59 -1.55
N PHE A 165 -4.13 19.58 -1.01
CA PHE A 165 -4.19 19.80 0.44
C PHE A 165 -4.74 18.57 1.17
N VAL A 166 -5.89 18.05 0.73
CA VAL A 166 -6.53 16.90 1.39
C VAL A 166 -5.71 15.62 1.19
N TYR A 167 -5.09 15.43 0.02
CA TYR A 167 -4.17 14.33 -0.22
C TYR A 167 -2.99 14.35 0.77
N ILE A 168 -2.33 15.49 0.95
CA ILE A 168 -1.22 15.63 1.91
C ILE A 168 -1.68 15.33 3.33
N VAL A 169 -2.84 15.85 3.75
CA VAL A 169 -3.41 15.55 5.08
C VAL A 169 -3.66 14.05 5.24
N LEU A 170 -4.25 13.38 4.24
CA LEU A 170 -4.53 11.94 4.32
C LEU A 170 -3.26 11.09 4.25
N VAL A 171 -2.20 11.50 3.55
CA VAL A 171 -0.94 10.72 3.49
C VAL A 171 -0.09 10.96 4.73
N CYS A 172 0.04 12.20 5.20
CA CYS A 172 0.97 12.58 6.26
C CYS A 172 0.37 12.46 7.67
N CYS A 173 -0.96 12.51 7.83
CA CYS A 173 -1.61 12.48 9.14
C CYS A 173 -2.33 11.15 9.40
N ALA A 174 -1.60 10.16 9.91
CA ALA A 174 -2.15 8.83 10.21
C ALA A 174 -3.30 8.87 11.24
N ASP A 175 -3.21 9.72 12.25
CA ASP A 175 -4.27 9.87 13.24
C ASP A 175 -5.57 10.42 12.64
N PHE A 176 -5.44 11.32 11.67
CA PHE A 176 -6.59 11.94 11.01
C PHE A 176 -7.34 10.93 10.13
N ARG A 177 -6.60 10.15 9.33
CA ARG A 177 -7.22 9.13 8.43
C ARG A 177 -7.77 7.91 9.15
N ARG A 178 -7.36 7.66 10.41
CA ARG A 178 -7.88 6.55 11.24
C ARG A 178 -9.12 6.93 12.05
N LYS A 179 -9.39 8.23 12.26
CA LYS A 179 -10.53 8.71 13.06
C LYS A 179 -11.81 8.88 12.24
N THR A 180 -12.85 8.15 12.64
CA THR A 180 -14.22 8.29 12.10
C THR A 180 -14.97 9.37 12.89
N PRO A 181 -15.78 10.25 12.25
CA PRO A 181 -16.16 10.27 10.82
C PRO A 181 -15.28 11.15 9.92
N HIS A 182 -14.29 11.86 10.48
CA HIS A 182 -13.50 12.84 9.72
C HIS A 182 -12.78 12.25 8.52
N ASN A 183 -12.33 11.00 8.62
CA ASN A 183 -11.69 10.28 7.53
C ASN A 183 -12.58 10.13 6.28
N PHE A 184 -13.87 9.83 6.44
CA PHE A 184 -14.82 9.71 5.33
C PHE A 184 -15.17 11.07 4.73
N ILE A 185 -15.25 12.13 5.55
CA ILE A 185 -15.47 13.50 5.06
C ILE A 185 -14.28 13.94 4.19
N ALA A 186 -13.07 13.75 4.69
CA ALA A 186 -11.86 14.05 3.92
C ALA A 186 -11.78 13.23 2.64
N LEU A 187 -12.09 11.93 2.71
CA LEU A 187 -12.12 11.07 1.52
C LEU A 187 -13.18 11.51 0.50
N ALA A 188 -14.34 11.99 0.94
CA ALA A 188 -15.37 12.53 0.05
C ALA A 188 -14.90 13.81 -0.65
N ILE A 189 -14.30 14.75 0.09
CA ILE A 189 -13.74 15.99 -0.48
C ILE A 189 -12.62 15.66 -1.49
N PHE A 190 -11.74 14.74 -1.13
CA PHE A 190 -10.69 14.23 -2.00
C PHE A 190 -11.25 13.61 -3.29
N THR A 191 -12.29 12.79 -3.16
CA THR A 191 -12.94 12.12 -4.30
C THR A 191 -13.60 13.15 -5.21
N LEU A 192 -14.40 14.07 -4.66
CA LEU A 192 -15.12 15.09 -5.42
C LEU A 192 -14.17 16.07 -6.13
N SER A 193 -13.07 16.47 -5.48
CA SER A 193 -12.07 17.33 -6.10
C SER A 193 -11.38 16.64 -7.29
N LEU A 194 -10.93 15.38 -7.13
CA LEU A 194 -10.33 14.64 -8.24
C LEU A 194 -11.36 14.31 -9.34
N ALA A 195 -12.61 14.01 -8.97
CA ALA A 195 -13.69 13.77 -9.92
C ALA A 195 -13.99 15.01 -10.76
N TYR A 196 -14.02 16.19 -10.14
CA TYR A 196 -14.20 17.47 -10.84
C TYR A 196 -13.07 17.73 -11.85
N MET A 197 -11.81 17.54 -11.42
CA MET A 197 -10.66 17.67 -12.32
C MET A 197 -10.77 16.71 -13.50
N THR A 198 -11.06 15.44 -13.21
CA THR A 198 -11.18 14.37 -14.21
C THR A 198 -12.31 14.65 -15.21
N GLY A 199 -13.48 15.05 -14.72
CA GLY A 199 -14.61 15.44 -15.56
C GLY A 199 -14.30 16.66 -16.42
N THR A 200 -13.59 17.65 -15.88
CA THR A 200 -13.19 18.85 -16.62
C THR A 200 -12.26 18.47 -17.77
N ILE A 201 -11.23 17.65 -17.51
CA ILE A 201 -10.33 17.14 -18.55
C ILE A 201 -11.11 16.33 -19.60
N ALA A 202 -11.98 15.41 -19.17
CA ALA A 202 -12.78 14.58 -20.07
C ALA A 202 -13.70 15.40 -20.99
N SER A 203 -14.19 16.54 -20.51
CA SER A 203 -15.05 17.43 -21.29
C SER A 203 -14.38 17.96 -22.58
N PHE A 204 -13.05 18.11 -22.59
CA PHE A 204 -12.27 18.56 -23.76
C PHE A 204 -12.09 17.48 -24.84
N TYR A 205 -12.52 16.24 -24.59
CA TYR A 205 -12.44 15.13 -25.55
C TYR A 205 -13.78 14.88 -26.26
N HIS A 206 -14.74 15.81 -26.17
CA HIS A 206 -16.04 15.70 -26.84
C HIS A 206 -15.95 15.82 -28.37
N GLU A 207 -15.05 16.68 -28.87
CA GLU A 207 -14.95 17.04 -30.29
C GLU A 207 -14.40 15.90 -31.19
N GLY A 208 -13.71 14.91 -30.61
CA GLY A 208 -13.06 13.81 -31.33
C GLY A 208 -13.95 12.62 -31.70
N GLY A 209 -15.27 12.79 -31.86
CA GLY A 209 -16.18 11.75 -32.36
C GLY A 209 -17.13 11.11 -31.33
N GLY A 210 -17.44 11.78 -30.21
CA GLY A 210 -18.53 11.39 -29.29
C GLY A 210 -18.34 10.08 -28.50
N ARG A 211 -17.31 9.28 -28.81
CA ARG A 211 -17.07 7.94 -28.25
C ARG A 211 -15.75 7.80 -27.50
N THR A 212 -14.83 8.76 -27.66
CA THR A 212 -13.47 8.73 -27.10
C THR A 212 -13.47 8.47 -25.59
N VAL A 213 -14.27 9.22 -24.83
CA VAL A 213 -14.36 9.07 -23.37
C VAL A 213 -14.91 7.70 -22.98
N LEU A 214 -15.96 7.22 -23.67
CA LEU A 214 -16.57 5.92 -23.39
C LEU A 214 -15.61 4.75 -23.71
N ILE A 215 -14.86 4.84 -24.81
CA ILE A 215 -13.83 3.86 -25.16
C ILE A 215 -12.73 3.85 -24.10
N ALA A 216 -12.25 5.02 -23.67
CA ALA A 216 -11.23 5.13 -22.63
C ALA A 216 -11.69 4.56 -21.29
N ILE A 217 -12.96 4.77 -20.91
CA ILE A 217 -13.57 4.15 -19.72
C ILE A 217 -13.55 2.62 -19.85
N GLY A 218 -13.98 2.08 -20.99
CA GLY A 218 -13.99 0.64 -21.25
C GLY A 218 -12.60 0.00 -21.18
N ILE A 219 -11.60 0.64 -21.79
CA ILE A 219 -10.20 0.18 -21.74
C ILE A 219 -9.67 0.26 -20.31
N CYS A 220 -9.87 1.38 -19.60
CA CYS A 220 -9.40 1.54 -18.23
C CYS A 220 -10.02 0.49 -17.28
N ALA A 221 -11.33 0.23 -17.40
CA ALA A 221 -11.98 -0.82 -16.62
C ALA A 221 -11.38 -2.20 -16.92
N GLY A 222 -11.17 -2.54 -18.18
CA GLY A 222 -10.55 -3.80 -18.59
C GLY A 222 -9.12 -3.96 -18.07
N VAL A 223 -8.29 -2.92 -18.21
CA VAL A 223 -6.91 -2.91 -17.72
C VAL A 223 -6.86 -3.00 -16.19
N THR A 224 -7.70 -2.23 -15.49
CA THR A 224 -7.76 -2.24 -14.02
C THR A 224 -8.16 -3.62 -13.50
N ILE A 225 -9.24 -4.20 -14.02
CA ILE A 225 -9.69 -5.54 -13.62
C ILE A 225 -8.62 -6.58 -13.95
N GLY A 226 -8.03 -6.53 -15.15
CA GLY A 226 -6.98 -7.44 -15.58
C GLY A 226 -5.76 -7.41 -14.65
N ILE A 227 -5.27 -6.22 -14.32
CA ILE A 227 -4.13 -6.02 -13.41
C ILE A 227 -4.48 -6.47 -12.00
N THR A 228 -5.64 -6.10 -11.47
CA THR A 228 -6.07 -6.52 -10.14
C THR A 228 -6.14 -8.05 -10.03
N LEU A 229 -6.77 -8.71 -11.00
CA LEU A 229 -6.86 -10.18 -11.05
C LEU A 229 -5.49 -10.83 -11.17
N PHE A 230 -4.63 -10.31 -12.06
CA PHE A 230 -3.27 -10.78 -12.23
C PHE A 230 -2.46 -10.62 -10.93
N SER A 231 -2.58 -9.49 -10.26
CA SER A 231 -1.82 -9.15 -9.05
C SER A 231 -2.19 -10.04 -7.86
N ILE A 232 -3.46 -10.43 -7.75
CA ILE A 232 -3.96 -11.37 -6.73
C ILE A 232 -3.47 -12.80 -6.99
N GLN A 233 -3.34 -13.21 -8.26
CA GLN A 233 -3.03 -14.59 -8.64
C GLN A 233 -1.53 -14.87 -8.82
N THR A 234 -0.77 -13.89 -9.28
CA THR A 234 0.64 -14.05 -9.62
C THR A 234 1.48 -14.40 -8.39
N ARG A 235 2.57 -15.15 -8.57
CA ARG A 235 3.57 -15.39 -7.50
C ARG A 235 4.62 -14.29 -7.43
N PHE A 236 4.70 -13.42 -8.43
CA PHE A 236 5.61 -12.29 -8.44
C PHE A 236 5.23 -11.28 -7.36
N ASP A 237 6.20 -10.79 -6.58
CA ASP A 237 5.99 -9.83 -5.51
C ASP A 237 6.33 -8.41 -5.98
N PHE A 238 5.33 -7.68 -6.46
CA PHE A 238 5.45 -6.28 -6.85
C PHE A 238 5.77 -5.38 -5.65
N THR A 239 5.38 -5.76 -4.43
CA THR A 239 5.66 -4.94 -3.23
C THR A 239 7.16 -4.82 -2.96
N SER A 240 7.94 -5.82 -3.38
CA SER A 240 9.41 -5.79 -3.31
C SER A 240 10.05 -4.82 -4.33
N CYS A 241 9.32 -4.38 -5.35
CA CYS A 241 9.81 -3.47 -6.40
C CYS A 241 9.61 -1.98 -6.07
N GLY A 242 9.24 -1.61 -4.84
CA GLY A 242 8.95 -0.21 -4.49
C GLY A 242 10.06 0.78 -4.84
N GLY A 243 11.33 0.41 -4.62
CA GLY A 243 12.48 1.25 -5.00
C GLY A 243 12.61 1.46 -6.52
N PHE A 244 12.30 0.44 -7.32
CA PHE A 244 12.27 0.55 -8.78
C PHE A 244 11.13 1.47 -9.25
N LEU A 245 9.93 1.32 -8.67
CA LEU A 245 8.80 2.18 -8.98
C LEU A 245 9.08 3.65 -8.63
N PHE A 246 9.76 3.89 -7.51
CA PHE A 246 10.19 5.24 -7.11
C PHE A 246 11.15 5.86 -8.15
N VAL A 247 12.17 5.13 -8.58
CA VAL A 247 13.13 5.61 -9.59
C VAL A 247 12.45 5.83 -10.94
N PHE A 248 11.56 4.92 -11.36
CA PHE A 248 10.82 5.05 -12.61
C PHE A 248 9.86 6.25 -12.58
N ALA A 249 9.15 6.46 -11.48
CA ALA A 249 8.31 7.65 -11.27
C ALA A 249 9.11 8.94 -11.33
N TRP A 250 10.28 8.99 -10.68
CA TRP A 250 11.14 10.18 -10.72
C TRP A 250 11.70 10.45 -12.13
N SER A 251 12.08 9.40 -12.85
CA SER A 251 12.55 9.50 -14.23
C SER A 251 11.44 10.01 -15.16
N LEU A 252 10.21 9.52 -14.99
CA LEU A 252 9.07 10.02 -15.74
C LEU A 252 8.71 11.46 -15.37
N PHE A 253 8.79 11.84 -14.10
CA PHE A 253 8.57 13.22 -13.69
C PHE A 253 9.54 14.19 -14.39
N LEU A 254 10.83 13.87 -14.42
CA LEU A 254 11.84 14.68 -15.12
C LEU A 254 11.63 14.67 -16.64
N PHE A 255 11.29 13.52 -17.22
CA PHE A 255 10.97 13.42 -18.65
C PHE A 255 9.74 14.26 -19.01
N GLY A 256 8.71 14.29 -18.15
CA GLY A 256 7.53 15.14 -18.30
C GLY A 256 7.90 16.63 -18.32
N PHE A 257 8.84 17.06 -17.48
CA PHE A 257 9.33 18.45 -17.50
C PHE A 257 9.98 18.81 -18.84
N ILE A 258 10.79 17.91 -19.40
CA ILE A 258 11.40 18.09 -20.73
C ILE A 258 10.33 18.07 -21.83
N ALA A 259 9.33 17.20 -21.72
CA ALA A 259 8.22 17.07 -22.65
C ALA A 259 7.39 18.36 -22.76
N ILE A 260 7.27 19.15 -21.68
CA ILE A 260 6.55 20.44 -21.71
C ILE A 260 7.19 21.41 -22.70
N PHE A 261 8.52 21.45 -22.78
CA PHE A 261 9.24 22.35 -23.70
C PHE A 261 9.36 21.77 -25.11
N THR A 262 8.94 20.53 -25.31
CA THR A 262 9.06 19.83 -26.59
C THR A 262 7.70 19.66 -27.24
N TYR A 263 7.46 20.35 -28.35
CA TYR A 263 6.18 20.33 -29.07
C TYR A 263 6.00 19.09 -29.98
N SER A 264 6.53 17.92 -29.58
CA SER A 264 6.50 16.69 -30.38
C SER A 264 5.39 15.74 -29.94
N GLN A 265 4.44 15.47 -30.83
CA GLN A 265 3.33 14.54 -30.57
C GLN A 265 3.83 13.13 -30.25
N ILE A 266 4.87 12.67 -30.95
CA ILE A 266 5.48 11.34 -30.70
C ILE A 266 6.00 11.27 -29.26
N LEU A 267 6.64 12.34 -28.78
CA LEU A 267 7.17 12.40 -27.42
C LEU A 267 6.04 12.33 -26.39
N TYR A 268 4.95 13.08 -26.57
CA TYR A 268 3.78 12.99 -25.70
C TYR A 268 3.14 11.60 -25.70
N THR A 269 3.03 10.95 -26.86
CA THR A 269 2.53 9.57 -26.95
C THR A 269 3.43 8.58 -26.21
N VAL A 270 4.75 8.67 -26.38
CA VAL A 270 5.72 7.83 -25.65
C VAL A 270 5.65 8.08 -24.16
N TYR A 271 5.58 9.35 -23.73
CA TYR A 271 5.41 9.72 -22.34
C TYR A 271 4.14 9.11 -21.74
N ALA A 272 3.01 9.22 -22.43
CA ALA A 272 1.74 8.66 -21.98
C ALA A 272 1.79 7.12 -21.90
N TRP A 273 2.44 6.44 -22.86
CA TRP A 273 2.64 4.99 -22.80
C TRP A 273 3.48 4.56 -21.59
N LEU A 274 4.61 5.23 -21.35
CA LEU A 274 5.44 4.94 -20.18
C LEU A 274 4.70 5.22 -18.87
N ALA A 275 3.93 6.32 -18.81
CA ALA A 275 3.09 6.63 -17.65
C ALA A 275 2.01 5.56 -17.44
N ALA A 276 1.38 5.05 -18.50
CA ALA A 276 0.39 3.97 -18.41
C ALA A 276 1.01 2.70 -17.82
N VAL A 277 2.24 2.35 -18.25
CA VAL A 277 2.99 1.22 -17.68
C VAL A 277 3.30 1.46 -16.20
N LEU A 278 3.78 2.65 -15.83
CA LEU A 278 4.08 2.98 -14.44
C LEU A 278 2.84 2.88 -13.55
N PHE A 279 1.72 3.50 -13.93
CA PHE A 279 0.48 3.45 -13.16
C PHE A 279 -0.13 2.05 -13.11
N SER A 280 0.08 1.24 -14.16
CA SER A 280 -0.28 -0.19 -14.14
C SER A 280 0.53 -0.97 -13.10
N LEU A 281 1.82 -0.64 -12.94
CA LEU A 281 2.67 -1.25 -11.93
C LEU A 281 2.34 -0.75 -10.51
N PHE A 282 1.98 0.53 -10.33
CA PHE A 282 1.47 1.04 -9.05
C PHE A 282 0.16 0.35 -8.66
N LEU A 283 -0.79 0.20 -9.59
CA LEU A 283 -2.02 -0.52 -9.33
C LEU A 283 -1.75 -1.98 -8.88
N ALA A 284 -0.77 -2.65 -9.49
CA ALA A 284 -0.36 -3.98 -9.08
C ALA A 284 0.28 -4.00 -7.68
N TYR A 285 1.17 -3.03 -7.41
CA TYR A 285 1.81 -2.83 -6.11
C TYR A 285 0.78 -2.59 -5.01
N ASP A 286 -0.12 -1.62 -5.18
CA ASP A 286 -1.13 -1.25 -4.18
C ASP A 286 -2.18 -2.35 -4.01
N THR A 287 -2.54 -3.07 -5.08
CA THR A 287 -3.38 -4.27 -4.97
C THR A 287 -2.72 -5.32 -4.09
N GLN A 288 -1.42 -5.59 -4.25
CA GLN A 288 -0.72 -6.58 -3.43
C GLN A 288 -0.50 -6.10 -2.00
N LEU A 289 -0.23 -4.81 -1.79
CA LEU A 289 -0.15 -4.20 -0.47
C LEU A 289 -1.48 -4.36 0.29
N LEU A 290 -2.60 -4.20 -0.40
CA LEU A 290 -3.95 -4.39 0.15
C LEU A 290 -4.25 -5.85 0.49
N VAL A 291 -3.98 -6.77 -0.45
CA VAL A 291 -4.30 -8.20 -0.31
C VAL A 291 -3.44 -8.86 0.77
N GLY A 292 -2.19 -8.40 0.92
CA GLY A 292 -1.24 -8.89 1.90
C GLY A 292 -0.64 -10.26 1.54
N GLY A 293 0.11 -10.83 2.48
CA GLY A 293 0.82 -12.11 2.26
C GLY A 293 2.07 -11.99 1.37
N ARG A 294 2.64 -10.78 1.30
CA ARG A 294 3.89 -10.43 0.57
C ARG A 294 4.89 -9.78 1.52
N ARG A 295 5.98 -9.23 0.99
CA ARG A 295 7.00 -8.53 1.79
C ARG A 295 6.43 -7.34 2.54
N TYR A 296 5.54 -6.59 1.90
CA TYR A 296 4.83 -5.48 2.53
C TYR A 296 3.32 -5.72 2.47
N GLU A 297 2.63 -5.41 3.57
CA GLU A 297 1.18 -5.46 3.63
C GLU A 297 0.61 -4.31 4.46
N LEU A 298 -0.57 -3.86 4.07
CA LEU A 298 -1.24 -2.75 4.73
C LEU A 298 -1.91 -3.20 6.03
N SER A 299 -1.85 -2.39 7.09
CA SER A 299 -2.63 -2.70 8.30
C SER A 299 -4.13 -2.58 8.01
N PRO A 300 -4.99 -3.48 8.56
CA PRO A 300 -6.45 -3.41 8.38
C PRO A 300 -7.11 -2.07 8.78
N GLU A 301 -6.43 -1.28 9.62
CA GLU A 301 -6.88 0.04 10.05
C GLU A 301 -6.72 1.11 8.96
N GLU A 302 -5.91 0.85 7.93
CA GLU A 302 -5.54 1.83 6.90
C GLU A 302 -6.37 1.69 5.62
N TYR A 303 -7.64 1.29 5.77
CA TYR A 303 -8.56 1.11 4.64
C TYR A 303 -8.78 2.40 3.83
N ILE A 304 -8.70 3.57 4.48
CA ILE A 304 -8.78 4.88 3.80
C ILE A 304 -7.57 5.10 2.89
N PHE A 305 -6.38 4.72 3.35
CA PHE A 305 -5.15 4.86 2.58
C PHE A 305 -5.12 3.90 1.39
N GLY A 306 -5.48 2.63 1.61
CA GLY A 306 -5.59 1.66 0.53
C GLY A 306 -6.62 2.07 -0.53
N ALA A 307 -7.78 2.59 -0.12
CA ALA A 307 -8.79 3.09 -1.05
C ALA A 307 -8.30 4.33 -1.81
N LEU A 308 -7.64 5.26 -1.12
CA LEU A 308 -7.07 6.47 -1.71
C LEU A 308 -6.04 6.15 -2.80
N ASN A 309 -5.07 5.25 -2.54
CA ASN A 309 -4.05 4.89 -3.52
C ASN A 309 -4.66 4.20 -4.74
N LEU A 310 -5.48 3.16 -4.54
CA LEU A 310 -6.14 2.47 -5.65
C LEU A 310 -7.02 3.41 -6.48
N TYR A 311 -7.69 4.37 -5.85
CA TYR A 311 -8.49 5.35 -6.57
C TYR A 311 -7.64 6.29 -7.42
N ILE A 312 -6.52 6.78 -6.89
CA ILE A 312 -5.54 7.58 -7.65
C ILE A 312 -5.06 6.79 -8.85
N ASP A 313 -4.62 5.55 -8.66
CA ASP A 313 -4.08 4.73 -9.73
C ASP A 313 -5.08 4.56 -10.88
N VAL A 314 -6.32 4.20 -10.56
CA VAL A 314 -7.37 3.99 -11.56
C VAL A 314 -7.74 5.29 -12.28
N VAL A 315 -7.87 6.41 -11.56
CA VAL A 315 -8.24 7.69 -12.17
C VAL A 315 -7.12 8.26 -13.05
N TYR A 316 -5.87 8.22 -12.60
CA TYR A 316 -4.75 8.67 -13.44
C TYR A 316 -4.52 7.74 -14.62
N LEU A 317 -4.65 6.42 -14.45
CA LEU A 317 -4.63 5.48 -15.57
C LEU A 317 -5.74 5.78 -16.58
N PHE A 318 -6.95 6.10 -16.13
CA PHE A 318 -8.03 6.58 -17.01
C PHE A 318 -7.63 7.84 -17.78
N LEU A 319 -7.09 8.87 -17.11
CA LEU A 319 -6.67 10.12 -17.77
C LEU A 319 -5.56 9.89 -18.81
N ILE A 320 -4.62 8.98 -18.53
CA ILE A 320 -3.55 8.61 -19.46
C ILE A 320 -4.12 7.85 -20.66
N ILE A 321 -4.99 6.87 -20.44
CA ILE A 321 -5.66 6.13 -21.53
C ILE A 321 -6.51 7.09 -22.37
N LEU A 322 -7.22 8.02 -21.73
CA LEU A 322 -8.00 9.03 -22.42
C LEU A 322 -7.13 9.91 -23.31
N SER A 323 -5.93 10.30 -22.86
CA SER A 323 -5.01 11.08 -23.68
C SER A 323 -4.46 10.27 -24.85
N LEU A 324 -4.20 8.97 -24.68
CA LEU A 324 -3.76 8.07 -25.76
C LEU A 324 -4.86 7.87 -26.82
N VAL A 325 -6.09 7.57 -26.39
CA VAL A 325 -7.23 7.35 -27.29
C VAL A 325 -7.64 8.66 -27.98
N GLY A 326 -7.64 9.77 -27.24
CA GLY A 326 -8.03 11.08 -27.78
C GLY A 326 -6.94 11.79 -28.59
N GLY A 327 -5.66 11.54 -28.27
CA GLY A 327 -4.51 12.11 -28.97
C GLY A 327 -4.23 11.45 -30.32
N GLY A 328 -4.65 10.19 -30.52
CA GLY A 328 -4.62 9.54 -31.83
C GLY A 328 -5.67 10.06 -32.83
N ASN A 329 -6.65 10.83 -32.35
CA ASN A 329 -7.75 11.40 -33.14
C ASN A 329 -7.64 12.93 -33.34
N ARG A 330 -6.47 13.52 -33.08
CA ARG A 330 -6.18 14.95 -33.25
C ARG A 330 -5.08 15.17 -34.28
#